data_AF-A0A7S3AT76-F1
#
_entry.id   AF-A0A7S3AT76-F1
#
_cell.length_a   1.000
_cell.length_b   1.000
_cell.length_c   1.000
_cell.angle_alpha   90.00
_cell.angle_beta   90.00
_cell.angle_gamma   90.00
#
_symmetry.space_group_name_H-M   'P 1'
#
loop_
_entity.id
_entity.type
_entity.pdbx_description
1 polymer ?
#
loop_
_entity_poly.entity_id
_entity_poly.type
_entity_poly.pdbx_seq_one_letter_code
_entity_poly.pdbx_strand_id
1 'polypeptide(L)'
;AAYNRLAEHMQKACVLTPLTSNYWDRPINTPPTAINSASDSPPCKPAVGVSLADNVPMLLPPSKFLPFHVPADLHPDALRGKGVSPMCELPDEYAAALSKQSQRLAAFQEELSSLQCSAQAKEEVQAILTSSFREWLQRTGNMRQLHELLGQPTW
;
A
#
# COMPACT_ATOMS: atom_id res chain seq x y z
N ALA A 1 -18.40 -0.66 0.16
CA ALA A 1 -18.95 -1.17 1.43
C ALA A 1 -17.78 -1.52 2.34
N ALA A 2 -17.88 -1.34 3.66
CA ALA A 2 -16.82 -1.71 4.59
C ALA A 2 -16.80 -3.24 4.82
N TYR A 3 -15.65 -3.78 5.22
CA TYR A 3 -15.51 -5.18 5.62
C TYR A 3 -16.47 -5.49 6.79
N ASN A 4 -17.37 -6.46 6.59
CA ASN A 4 -18.48 -6.76 7.51
C ASN A 4 -18.05 -7.27 8.89
N ARG A 5 -16.92 -7.99 8.99
CA ARG A 5 -16.39 -8.49 10.27
C ARG A 5 -15.41 -7.52 10.93
N LEU A 6 -15.24 -6.32 10.38
CA LEU A 6 -14.25 -5.36 10.88
C LEU A 6 -14.52 -4.99 12.34
N ALA A 7 -15.79 -4.71 12.68
CA ALA A 7 -16.17 -4.33 14.03
C ALA A 7 -15.83 -5.42 15.06
N GLU A 8 -16.12 -6.69 14.73
CA GLU A 8 -15.78 -7.85 15.57
C GLU A 8 -14.26 -7.95 15.78
N HIS A 9 -13.48 -7.80 14.71
CA HIS A 9 -12.02 -7.89 14.79
C HIS A 9 -11.41 -6.71 15.55
N MET A 10 -11.92 -5.50 15.36
CA MET A 10 -11.49 -4.32 16.10
C MET A 10 -11.75 -4.47 17.60
N GLN A 11 -12.93 -5.01 17.97
CA GLN A 11 -13.28 -5.27 19.35
C GLN A 11 -12.35 -6.33 19.98
N LYS A 12 -12.10 -7.45 19.26
CA LYS A 12 -11.15 -8.47 19.71
C LYS A 12 -9.72 -7.94 19.84
N ALA A 13 -9.32 -7.00 18.99
CA ALA A 13 -8.01 -6.36 19.02
C ALA A 13 -7.95 -5.18 20.00
N CYS A 14 -9.01 -4.91 20.77
CA CYS A 14 -9.11 -3.81 21.73
C CYS A 14 -8.80 -2.43 21.11
N VAL A 15 -9.13 -2.23 19.84
CA VAL A 15 -8.97 -0.93 19.18
C VAL A 15 -10.07 0.00 19.65
N LEU A 16 -9.68 1.13 20.25
CA LEU A 16 -10.61 2.10 20.81
C LEU A 16 -11.41 2.77 19.68
N THR A 17 -12.73 2.72 19.79
CA THR A 17 -13.65 3.54 18.99
C THR A 17 -14.02 4.79 19.80
N PRO A 18 -14.05 5.99 19.19
CA PRO A 18 -13.92 6.29 17.76
C PRO A 18 -12.47 6.23 17.23
N LEU A 19 -12.30 5.89 15.93
CA LEU A 19 -11.00 5.82 15.25
C LEU A 19 -10.30 7.19 15.05
N THR A 20 -10.85 8.26 15.62
CA THR A 20 -10.34 9.64 15.50
C THR A 20 -8.96 9.83 16.16
N SER A 21 -8.50 8.87 16.98
CA SER A 21 -7.22 8.91 17.69
C SER A 21 -6.09 8.16 16.98
N ASN A 22 -6.13 8.08 15.64
CA ASN A 22 -5.08 7.44 14.86
C ASN A 22 -3.95 8.45 14.54
N TYR A 23 -2.81 8.34 15.23
CA TYR A 23 -1.63 9.23 15.07
C TYR A 23 -0.64 8.75 14.00
N TRP A 24 -1.14 8.22 12.88
CA TRP A 24 -0.31 7.71 11.78
C TRP A 24 0.61 8.79 11.18
N ASP A 25 0.26 10.07 11.36
CA ASP A 25 0.98 11.24 10.87
C ASP A 25 2.11 11.72 11.80
N ARG A 26 2.15 11.22 13.04
CA ARG A 26 3.10 11.67 14.09
C ARG A 26 4.08 10.56 14.44
N PRO A 27 5.22 10.47 13.74
CA PRO A 27 6.24 9.51 14.11
C PRO A 27 6.81 9.82 15.49
N ILE A 28 7.01 8.78 16.29
CA ILE A 28 7.68 8.89 17.59
C ILE A 28 9.19 8.90 17.33
N ASN A 29 9.81 10.06 17.47
CA ASN A 29 11.26 10.18 17.41
C ASN A 29 11.83 9.81 18.78
N THR A 30 12.30 8.57 18.95
CA THR A 30 13.12 8.26 20.12
C THR A 30 14.48 8.92 19.93
N PRO A 31 14.96 9.74 20.88
CA PRO A 31 16.32 10.26 20.80
C PRO A 31 17.28 9.06 20.69
N PRO A 32 18.39 9.16 19.94
CA PRO A 32 19.43 8.14 20.01
C PRO A 32 19.84 8.08 21.47
N THR A 33 19.48 6.98 22.14
CA THR A 33 19.83 6.76 23.54
C THR A 33 21.33 6.99 23.62
N ALA A 34 21.75 7.95 24.44
CA ALA A 34 23.15 8.07 24.78
C ALA A 34 23.56 6.68 25.31
N ILE A 35 24.33 5.96 24.49
CA ILE A 35 24.91 4.66 24.80
C ILE A 35 26.01 4.91 25.82
N ASN A 36 25.63 5.37 27.01
CA ASN A 36 26.49 5.60 28.15
C ASN A 36 25.68 5.25 29.40
N SER A 37 25.58 3.96 29.66
CA SER A 37 26.07 3.33 30.90
C SER A 37 25.42 1.96 31.10
N ALA A 38 26.27 0.93 31.13
CA ALA A 38 25.99 -0.46 31.50
C ALA A 38 25.09 -1.30 30.56
N SER A 39 25.66 -1.73 29.42
CA SER A 39 25.22 -2.98 28.79
C SER A 39 26.46 -3.81 28.44
N ASP A 40 26.55 -5.00 29.01
CA ASP A 40 27.62 -6.00 28.82
C ASP A 40 27.51 -6.71 27.44
N SER A 41 26.84 -6.07 26.48
CA SER A 41 26.68 -6.60 25.13
C SER A 41 27.82 -6.09 24.24
N PRO A 42 28.49 -6.97 23.47
CA PRO A 42 29.57 -6.53 22.58
C PRO A 42 29.03 -5.51 21.56
N PRO A 43 29.78 -4.43 21.28
CA PRO A 43 29.33 -3.39 20.36
C PRO A 43 29.17 -3.97 18.96
N CYS A 44 27.92 -4.04 18.48
CA CYS A 44 27.65 -4.19 17.06
C CYS A 44 28.21 -2.96 16.35
N LYS A 45 29.22 -3.16 15.52
CA LYS A 45 29.76 -2.10 14.66
C LYS A 45 28.61 -1.55 13.81
N PRO A 46 28.34 -0.23 13.80
CA PRO A 46 27.42 0.33 12.84
C PRO A 46 27.95 0.03 11.44
N ALA A 47 27.08 -0.44 10.55
CA ALA A 47 27.42 -0.55 9.14
C ALA A 47 27.87 0.83 8.65
N VAL A 48 29.10 0.91 8.15
CA VAL A 48 29.65 2.12 7.53
C VAL A 48 28.68 2.57 6.44
N GLY A 49 28.10 3.76 6.60
CA GLY A 49 27.36 4.44 5.53
C GLY A 49 25.88 4.75 5.76
N VAL A 50 25.27 4.39 6.90
CA VAL A 50 23.87 4.79 7.17
C VAL A 50 23.85 5.87 8.25
N SER A 51 23.80 7.14 7.82
CA SER A 51 23.53 8.25 8.72
C SER A 51 22.13 8.06 9.33
N LEU A 52 22.04 7.92 10.65
CA LEU A 52 20.75 7.88 11.36
C LEU A 52 19.91 9.16 11.14
N ALA A 53 20.53 10.25 10.66
CA ALA A 53 19.85 11.50 10.33
C ALA A 53 19.01 11.42 9.03
N ASP A 54 19.30 10.47 8.12
CA ASP A 54 18.63 10.37 6.82
C ASP A 54 17.37 9.48 6.83
N ASN A 55 17.04 8.86 7.97
CA ASN A 55 15.88 7.99 8.12
C ASN A 55 14.75 8.67 8.92
N VAL A 56 14.46 9.93 8.61
CA VAL A 56 13.26 10.58 9.13
C VAL A 56 12.05 9.98 8.39
N PRO A 57 11.11 9.31 9.08
CA PRO A 57 9.90 8.82 8.43
C PRO A 57 9.12 10.01 7.87
N MET A 58 8.98 10.05 6.56
CA MET A 58 8.20 11.08 5.86
C MET A 58 6.81 10.54 5.53
N LEU A 59 5.82 11.43 5.59
CA LEU A 59 4.47 11.11 5.13
C LEU A 59 4.47 10.84 3.63
N LEU A 60 3.67 9.86 3.23
CA LEU A 60 3.46 9.56 1.81
C LEU A 60 2.80 10.80 1.15
N PRO A 61 3.33 11.36 0.05
CA PRO A 61 2.67 12.47 -0.63
C PRO A 61 1.23 12.11 -1.03
N PRO A 62 0.24 13.01 -0.92
CA PRO A 62 -1.14 12.73 -1.30
C PRO A 62 -1.29 12.22 -2.74
N SER A 63 -0.45 12.71 -3.66
CA SER A 63 -0.43 12.26 -5.07
C SER A 63 -0.02 10.81 -5.28
N LYS A 64 0.61 10.18 -4.27
CA LYS A 64 1.00 8.76 -4.28
C LYS A 64 0.02 7.89 -3.47
N PHE A 65 -1.02 8.48 -2.89
CA PHE A 65 -2.01 7.76 -2.12
C PHE A 65 -3.03 7.11 -3.05
N LEU A 66 -3.05 5.77 -3.07
CA LEU A 66 -3.84 4.97 -4.00
C LEU A 66 -4.99 4.25 -3.29
N PRO A 67 -6.13 4.02 -3.97
CA PRO A 67 -7.17 3.15 -3.44
C PRO A 67 -6.65 1.73 -3.24
N PHE A 68 -6.96 1.15 -2.10
CA PHE A 68 -6.57 -0.23 -1.79
C PHE A 68 -7.48 -1.22 -2.52
N HIS A 69 -6.92 -1.93 -3.50
CA HIS A 69 -7.62 -2.98 -4.24
C HIS A 69 -7.17 -4.36 -3.76
N VAL A 70 -8.13 -5.18 -3.35
CA VAL A 70 -7.90 -6.59 -3.04
C VAL A 70 -8.05 -7.39 -4.33
N PRO A 71 -7.05 -8.21 -4.73
CA PRO A 71 -7.17 -9.12 -5.87
C PRO A 71 -8.41 -10.02 -5.75
N ALA A 72 -9.11 -10.23 -6.86
CA ALA A 72 -10.39 -10.95 -6.90
C ALA A 72 -10.28 -12.43 -6.50
N ASP A 73 -9.08 -13.00 -6.55
CA ASP A 73 -8.83 -14.43 -6.35
C ASP A 73 -8.67 -14.83 -4.87
N LEU A 74 -8.59 -13.86 -3.95
CA LEU A 74 -8.34 -14.16 -2.53
C LEU A 74 -9.58 -14.65 -1.77
N HIS A 75 -10.80 -14.21 -2.14
CA HIS A 75 -12.03 -14.66 -1.48
C HIS A 75 -13.29 -14.29 -2.30
N PRO A 76 -14.29 -15.17 -2.45
CA PRO A 76 -15.52 -14.87 -3.20
C PRO A 76 -16.31 -13.68 -2.64
N ASP A 77 -16.24 -13.43 -1.33
CA ASP A 77 -16.85 -12.27 -0.65
C ASP A 77 -15.95 -11.03 -0.55
N ALA A 78 -14.68 -11.11 -0.97
CA ALA A 78 -13.85 -9.91 -1.02
C ALA A 78 -14.46 -8.97 -2.06
N LEU A 79 -14.62 -7.69 -1.67
CA LEU A 79 -15.20 -6.65 -2.53
C LEU A 79 -14.33 -6.50 -3.78
N ARG A 80 -14.72 -7.23 -4.82
CA ARG A 80 -13.99 -7.40 -6.07
C ARG A 80 -13.68 -6.04 -6.66
N GLY A 81 -12.41 -5.69 -6.75
CA GLY A 81 -11.93 -4.58 -7.58
C GLY A 81 -12.49 -3.20 -7.23
N LYS A 82 -13.24 -3.01 -6.15
CA LYS A 82 -13.68 -1.69 -5.68
C LYS A 82 -12.82 -1.30 -4.48
N GLY A 83 -12.03 -0.24 -4.67
CA GLY A 83 -11.22 0.33 -3.60
C GLY A 83 -12.06 0.49 -2.35
N VAL A 84 -11.58 -0.06 -1.23
CA VAL A 84 -12.27 0.11 0.04
C VAL A 84 -11.97 1.51 0.53
N SER A 85 -13.00 2.34 0.74
CA SER A 85 -12.83 3.65 1.36
C SER A 85 -12.11 3.48 2.69
N PRO A 86 -11.13 4.34 3.01
CA PRO A 86 -10.41 4.24 4.26
C PRO A 86 -11.37 4.33 5.44
N MET A 87 -11.14 3.49 6.45
CA MET A 87 -12.01 3.33 7.63
C MET A 87 -11.79 4.42 8.68
N CYS A 88 -10.64 5.09 8.62
CA CYS A 88 -10.34 6.26 9.44
C CYS A 88 -10.65 7.52 8.65
N GLU A 89 -10.98 8.61 9.34
CA GLU A 89 -11.04 9.93 8.73
C GLU A 89 -9.67 10.27 8.16
N LEU A 90 -9.65 10.61 6.87
CA LEU A 90 -8.46 11.09 6.20
C LEU A 90 -8.42 12.62 6.26
N PRO A 91 -7.23 13.23 6.35
CA PRO A 91 -7.10 14.65 6.09
C PRO A 91 -7.63 14.99 4.70
N ASP A 92 -8.21 16.18 4.57
CA ASP A 92 -8.89 16.63 3.35
C ASP A 92 -8.03 16.49 2.08
N GLU A 93 -6.74 16.75 2.18
CA GLU A 93 -5.78 16.62 1.07
C GLU A 93 -5.71 15.19 0.53
N TYR A 94 -5.63 14.20 1.43
CA TYR A 94 -5.56 12.79 1.07
C TYR A 94 -6.92 12.27 0.60
N ALA A 95 -8.01 12.73 1.20
CA ALA A 95 -9.37 12.38 0.78
C ALA A 95 -9.66 12.89 -0.65
N ALA A 96 -9.27 14.13 -0.95
CA ALA A 96 -9.40 14.72 -2.29
C ALA A 96 -8.53 13.99 -3.32
N ALA A 97 -7.27 13.67 -2.96
CA ALA A 97 -6.37 12.92 -3.83
C ALA A 97 -6.90 11.52 -4.13
N LEU A 98 -7.40 10.80 -3.12
CA LEU A 98 -7.99 9.47 -3.26
C LEU A 98 -9.23 9.49 -4.17
N SER A 99 -10.12 10.47 -3.99
CA SER A 99 -11.31 10.65 -4.81
C SER A 99 -10.93 10.87 -6.28
N LYS A 100 -9.99 11.79 -6.53
CA LYS A 100 -9.47 12.07 -7.88
C LYS A 100 -8.84 10.85 -8.52
N GLN A 101 -8.06 10.07 -7.78
CA GLN A 101 -7.42 8.85 -8.28
C GLN A 101 -8.48 7.79 -8.64
N SER A 102 -9.47 7.61 -7.77
CA SER A 102 -10.55 6.64 -7.96
C SER A 102 -11.42 7.00 -9.16
N GLN A 103 -11.72 8.28 -9.36
CA GLN A 103 -12.47 8.76 -10.52
C GLN A 103 -11.70 8.54 -11.83
N ARG A 104 -10.38 8.81 -11.85
CA ARG A 104 -9.53 8.54 -13.02
C ARG A 104 -9.52 7.07 -13.38
N LEU A 105 -9.42 6.19 -12.36
CA LEU A 105 -9.44 4.74 -12.56
C LEU A 105 -10.80 4.26 -13.08
N ALA A 106 -11.90 4.80 -12.54
CA ALA A 106 -13.25 4.49 -13.02
C ALA A 106 -13.46 4.93 -14.48
N ALA A 107 -13.04 6.16 -14.84
CA ALA A 107 -13.13 6.66 -16.20
C ALA A 107 -12.32 5.80 -17.19
N PHE A 108 -11.11 5.39 -16.79
CA PHE A 108 -10.29 4.48 -17.60
C PHE A 108 -10.93 3.09 -17.77
N GLN A 109 -11.53 2.53 -16.72
CA GLN A 109 -12.27 1.27 -16.82
C GLN A 109 -13.50 1.39 -17.73
N GLU A 110 -14.21 2.52 -17.66
CA GLU A 110 -15.34 2.80 -18.54
C GLU A 110 -14.90 2.90 -19.99
N GLU A 111 -13.82 3.62 -20.28
CA GLU A 111 -13.22 3.71 -21.61
C GLU A 111 -12.85 2.32 -22.14
N LEU A 112 -12.16 1.50 -21.34
CA LEU A 112 -11.84 0.10 -21.69
C LEU A 112 -13.08 -0.74 -21.97
N SER A 113 -14.16 -0.55 -21.21
CA SER A 113 -15.42 -1.27 -21.41
C SER A 113 -16.15 -0.82 -22.68
N SER A 114 -16.05 0.46 -23.04
CA SER A 114 -16.69 1.07 -24.21
C SER A 114 -16.05 0.61 -25.52
N LEU A 115 -14.77 0.23 -25.50
CA LEU A 115 -13.99 -0.17 -26.67
C LEU A 115 -14.39 -1.54 -27.27
N GLN A 116 -15.42 -2.22 -26.74
CA GLN A 116 -15.92 -3.54 -27.20
C GLN A 116 -14.84 -4.43 -27.82
N CYS A 117 -13.73 -4.63 -27.09
CA CYS A 117 -12.60 -5.40 -27.62
C CYS A 117 -12.98 -6.88 -27.78
N SER A 118 -12.56 -7.47 -28.91
CA SER A 118 -12.58 -8.92 -29.11
C SER A 118 -11.76 -9.60 -28.00
N ALA A 119 -12.03 -10.90 -27.75
CA ALA A 119 -11.28 -11.66 -26.74
C ALA A 119 -9.76 -11.61 -26.98
N GLN A 120 -9.34 -11.64 -28.25
CA GLN A 120 -7.95 -11.53 -28.67
C GLN A 120 -7.33 -10.16 -28.34
N ALA A 121 -8.05 -9.06 -28.59
CA ALA A 121 -7.55 -7.72 -28.25
C ALA A 121 -7.40 -7.53 -26.73
N LYS A 122 -8.27 -8.14 -25.92
CA LYS A 122 -8.14 -8.13 -24.45
C LYS A 122 -6.89 -8.85 -23.98
N GLU A 123 -6.57 -9.98 -24.60
CA GLU A 123 -5.36 -10.76 -24.29
C GLU A 123 -4.08 -9.99 -24.66
N GLU A 124 -4.06 -9.34 -25.82
CA GLU A 124 -2.95 -8.47 -26.24
C GLU A 124 -2.75 -7.29 -25.29
N VAL A 125 -3.83 -6.60 -24.91
CA VAL A 125 -3.78 -5.50 -23.93
C VAL A 125 -3.27 -6.00 -22.58
N GLN A 126 -3.73 -7.15 -22.11
CA GLN A 126 -3.26 -7.74 -20.86
C GLN A 126 -1.76 -8.09 -20.92
N ALA A 127 -1.28 -8.63 -22.03
CA ALA A 127 0.14 -8.94 -22.23
C ALA A 127 1.00 -7.66 -22.18
N ILE A 128 0.59 -6.60 -22.89
CA ILE A 128 1.29 -5.29 -22.91
C ILE A 128 1.27 -4.63 -21.53
N LEU A 129 0.14 -4.69 -20.83
CA LEU A 129 0.03 -4.14 -19.47
C LEU A 129 0.98 -4.87 -18.52
N THR A 130 1.05 -6.19 -18.62
CA THR A 130 1.89 -7.02 -17.76
C THR A 130 3.38 -6.79 -18.02
N SER A 131 3.80 -6.66 -19.30
CA SER A 131 5.20 -6.34 -19.61
C SER A 131 5.59 -4.95 -19.13
N SER A 132 4.75 -3.94 -19.40
CA SER A 132 4.97 -2.55 -18.97
C SER A 132 5.05 -2.44 -17.45
N PHE A 133 4.22 -3.21 -16.74
CA PHE A 133 4.25 -3.27 -15.27
C PHE A 133 5.55 -3.87 -14.75
N ARG A 134 6.05 -4.95 -15.36
CA ARG A 134 7.34 -5.56 -14.99
C ARG A 134 8.50 -4.59 -15.22
N GLU A 135 8.55 -3.93 -16.36
CA GLU A 135 9.57 -2.91 -16.66
C GLU A 135 9.52 -1.75 -15.66
N TRP A 136 8.31 -1.29 -15.31
CA TRP A 136 8.13 -0.26 -14.29
C TRP A 136 8.65 -0.69 -12.92
N LEU A 137 8.38 -1.94 -12.49
CA LEU A 137 8.90 -2.48 -11.23
C LEU A 137 10.43 -2.55 -11.23
N GLN A 138 11.04 -2.96 -12.34
CA GLN A 138 12.51 -3.02 -12.49
C GLN A 138 13.11 -1.61 -12.38
N ARG A 139 12.54 -0.65 -13.12
CA ARG A 139 13.01 0.74 -13.13
C ARG A 139 12.85 1.45 -11.78
N THR A 140 11.84 1.09 -11.01
CA THR A 140 11.57 1.70 -9.70
C THR A 140 12.29 1.00 -8.54
N GLY A 141 13.08 -0.04 -8.81
CA GLY A 141 13.82 -0.77 -7.77
C GLY A 141 12.94 -1.66 -6.90
N ASN A 142 11.72 -1.95 -7.33
CA ASN A 142 10.74 -2.80 -6.65
C ASN A 142 11.02 -4.30 -6.89
N MET A 143 12.28 -4.71 -6.67
CA MET A 143 12.78 -6.05 -6.98
C MET A 143 12.13 -7.15 -6.15
N ARG A 144 11.68 -6.84 -4.92
CA ARG A 144 10.95 -7.80 -4.08
C ARG A 144 9.61 -8.15 -4.71
N GLN A 145 8.81 -7.17 -5.13
CA GLN A 145 7.53 -7.43 -5.78
C GLN A 145 7.72 -8.22 -7.09
N LEU A 146 8.79 -7.95 -7.85
CA LEU A 146 9.13 -8.78 -9.02
C LEU A 146 9.43 -10.22 -8.64
N HIS A 147 10.18 -10.43 -7.57
CA HIS A 147 10.54 -11.77 -7.13
C HIS A 147 9.32 -12.55 -6.59
N GLU A 148 8.35 -11.86 -5.97
CA GLU A 148 7.07 -12.45 -5.58
C GLU A 148 6.19 -12.79 -6.78
N LEU A 149 6.19 -11.95 -7.83
CA LEU A 149 5.46 -12.20 -9.08
C LEU A 149 6.07 -13.32 -9.93
N LEU A 150 7.40 -13.51 -9.85
CA LEU A 150 8.15 -14.51 -10.61
C LEU A 150 8.39 -15.80 -9.81
N GLY A 151 8.26 -15.74 -8.49
CA GLY A 151 8.34 -16.88 -7.60
C GLY A 151 7.19 -17.83 -7.90
N GLN A 152 7.52 -19.02 -8.42
CA GLN A 152 6.58 -20.13 -8.52
C GLN A 152 5.90 -20.35 -7.16
N PRO A 153 4.61 -20.71 -7.12
CA PRO A 153 3.95 -21.08 -5.87
C PRO A 153 4.63 -22.34 -5.35
N THR A 154 5.53 -22.19 -4.38
CA THR A 154 5.97 -23.30 -3.55
C THR A 154 4.97 -23.44 -2.42
N TRP A 155 3.88 -24.16 -2.69
CA TRP A 155 3.13 -24.86 -1.65
C TRP A 155 3.17 -26.35 -1.96
#